data_AF-A0A4Q5QMM1-F1
#
_entry.id   AF-A0A4Q5QMM1-F1
#
_cell.length_a   1.000
_cell.length_b   1.000
_cell.length_c   1.000
_cell.angle_alpha   90.00
_cell.angle_beta   90.00
_cell.angle_gamma   90.00
#
_symmetry.space_group_name_H-M   'P 1'
#
loop_
_entity.id
_entity.type
_entity.pdbx_description
1 polymer ?
#
loop_
_entity_poly.entity_id
_entity_poly.type
_entity_poly.pdbx_seq_one_letter_code
_entity_poly.pdbx_strand_id
1 'polypeptide(L)'
;MSRTATLFLLSLGLLAGRQSAQAQTSAPPLLPQGSTWKYLDNGSNQGTAWQAAAFNDASWASGAAELGYGDGDEATVVGYGPNAASKYVTTYFRKSFSVSSLAGFNYVKLRIRRDDGAVVYLNGSEVFRTNMPAGALTSSTLAVSDGTSETAFFEAILPKSVLQAGPNVVAVEVHQATLASSDVSFELELLPDTTPVLTCAPLAANFLSNFTSVEPSAQQQQLKIPSTHTFQLLMQSGEAYSNAADGVVKESNDFTAYVPINGSSTNGYLSVNHEGSSAAASGVSMLNLQFNATTKLWQVAAKNP
;
A
#
# COMPACT_ATOMS: atom_id res chain seq x y z
N MET A 1 15.48 -61.69 44.59
CA MET A 1 14.89 -60.33 44.55
C MET A 1 15.68 -59.51 43.54
N SER A 2 15.20 -59.42 42.30
CA SER A 2 15.82 -58.63 41.23
C SER A 2 14.87 -57.46 40.94
N ARG A 3 15.37 -56.23 41.00
CA ARG A 3 14.60 -55.01 40.69
C ARG A 3 14.90 -54.60 39.25
N THR A 4 13.90 -54.69 38.39
CA THR A 4 13.93 -54.16 37.03
C THR A 4 13.67 -52.66 37.07
N ALA A 5 14.58 -51.85 36.51
CA ALA A 5 14.40 -50.42 36.31
C ALA A 5 13.80 -50.18 34.92
N THR A 6 12.59 -49.62 34.87
CA THR A 6 11.93 -49.19 33.63
C THR A 6 12.40 -47.78 33.29
N LEU A 7 13.13 -47.64 32.18
CA LEU A 7 13.57 -46.38 31.60
C LEU A 7 12.37 -45.73 30.87
N PHE A 8 11.83 -44.64 31.39
CA PHE A 8 10.88 -43.79 30.67
C PHE A 8 11.66 -42.83 29.76
N LEU A 9 11.65 -43.07 28.45
CA LEU A 9 11.98 -42.03 27.47
C LEU A 9 10.78 -41.09 27.34
N LEU A 10 10.90 -39.86 27.85
CA LEU A 10 10.05 -38.76 27.41
C LEU A 10 10.55 -38.31 26.02
N SER A 11 9.84 -38.69 24.98
CA SER A 11 9.96 -38.03 23.68
C SER A 11 9.36 -36.64 23.80
N LEU A 12 10.22 -35.62 23.91
CA LEU A 12 9.82 -34.23 23.77
C LEU A 12 9.49 -33.99 22.29
N GLY A 13 8.23 -34.21 21.92
CA GLY A 13 7.70 -33.82 20.62
C GLY A 13 7.78 -32.31 20.50
N LEU A 14 8.79 -31.82 19.81
CA LEU A 14 8.86 -30.43 19.37
C LEU A 14 7.70 -30.24 18.36
N LEU A 15 6.53 -29.79 18.83
CA LEU A 15 5.54 -29.18 17.95
C LEU A 15 6.12 -27.83 17.51
N ALA A 16 7.03 -27.87 16.54
CA ALA A 16 7.23 -26.74 15.66
C ALA A 16 5.93 -26.59 14.87
N GLY A 17 5.03 -25.76 15.39
CA GLY A 17 3.89 -25.29 14.62
C GLY A 17 4.45 -24.57 13.40
N ARG A 18 4.58 -25.29 12.28
CA ARG A 18 4.78 -24.67 10.98
C ARG A 18 3.52 -23.85 10.74
N GLN A 19 3.58 -22.54 11.01
CA GLN A 19 2.68 -21.63 10.34
C GLN A 19 3.05 -21.74 8.87
N SER A 20 2.25 -22.49 8.12
CA SER A 20 2.30 -22.46 6.67
C SER A 20 2.23 -21.00 6.25
N ALA A 21 3.22 -20.54 5.49
CA ALA A 21 3.11 -19.29 4.75
C ALA A 21 1.78 -19.35 4.01
N GLN A 22 0.81 -18.53 4.45
CA GLN A 22 -0.42 -18.41 3.68
C GLN A 22 -0.01 -17.79 2.36
N ALA A 23 -0.20 -18.53 1.27
CA ALA A 23 -0.11 -17.96 -0.05
C ALA A 23 -0.99 -16.71 -0.07
N GLN A 24 -0.38 -15.55 -0.31
CA GLN A 24 -1.08 -14.27 -0.38
C GLN A 24 -1.94 -14.28 -1.64
N THR A 25 -3.12 -14.86 -1.54
CA THR A 25 -4.12 -14.79 -2.60
C THR A 25 -4.70 -13.38 -2.58
N SER A 26 -4.39 -12.57 -3.59
CA SER A 26 -5.08 -11.30 -3.82
C SER A 26 -6.57 -11.56 -3.98
N ALA A 27 -7.42 -10.79 -3.29
CA ALA A 27 -8.86 -10.85 -3.52
C ALA A 27 -9.20 -10.56 -4.99
N PRO A 28 -10.28 -11.14 -5.53
CA PRO A 28 -10.72 -10.85 -6.89
C PRO A 28 -11.04 -9.35 -7.04
N PRO A 29 -10.86 -8.78 -8.24
CA PRO A 29 -11.18 -7.39 -8.52
C PRO A 29 -12.67 -7.11 -8.24
N LEU A 30 -12.97 -5.94 -7.69
CA LEU A 30 -14.35 -5.44 -7.58
C LEU A 30 -14.89 -5.04 -8.96
N LEU A 31 -14.01 -4.46 -9.77
CA LEU A 31 -14.23 -4.17 -11.18
C LEU A 31 -12.96 -4.61 -11.93
N PRO A 32 -12.99 -5.69 -12.72
CA PRO A 32 -11.86 -6.07 -13.57
C PRO A 32 -11.76 -5.17 -14.79
N GLN A 33 -10.58 -5.15 -15.42
CA GLN A 33 -10.42 -4.64 -16.79
C GLN A 33 -11.38 -5.33 -17.76
N GLY A 34 -11.76 -4.64 -18.83
CA GLY A 34 -12.74 -5.12 -19.80
C GLY A 34 -14.18 -5.10 -19.28
N SER A 35 -14.43 -4.46 -18.13
CA SER A 35 -15.78 -4.31 -17.59
C SER A 35 -16.68 -3.58 -18.58
N THR A 36 -17.96 -3.97 -18.65
CA THR A 36 -18.95 -3.22 -19.43
C THR A 36 -19.43 -1.99 -18.68
N TRP A 37 -19.32 -0.82 -19.29
CA TRP A 37 -19.74 0.47 -18.75
C TRP A 37 -21.00 0.99 -19.45
N LYS A 38 -21.81 1.75 -18.71
CA LYS A 38 -22.76 2.69 -19.30
C LYS A 38 -21.99 3.93 -19.72
N TYR A 39 -22.29 4.48 -20.90
CA TYR A 39 -21.61 5.68 -21.38
C TYR A 39 -22.56 6.67 -22.07
N LEU A 40 -22.16 7.95 -22.03
CA LEU A 40 -22.83 9.05 -22.72
C LEU A 40 -21.78 9.93 -23.40
N ASP A 41 -21.89 10.02 -24.71
CA ASP A 41 -20.91 10.60 -25.65
C ASP A 41 -21.56 11.62 -26.59
N ASN A 42 -22.73 12.15 -26.21
CA ASN A 42 -23.54 13.03 -27.06
C ASN A 42 -23.27 14.53 -26.83
N GLY A 43 -22.25 14.87 -26.04
CA GLY A 43 -21.86 16.25 -25.72
C GLY A 43 -22.82 17.00 -24.79
N SER A 44 -23.84 16.34 -24.24
CA SER A 44 -24.79 16.99 -23.33
C SER A 44 -24.21 17.18 -21.92
N ASN A 45 -24.43 18.35 -21.34
CA ASN A 45 -24.00 18.66 -19.98
C ASN A 45 -24.88 17.93 -18.95
N GLN A 46 -24.27 17.04 -18.16
CA GLN A 46 -24.97 16.24 -17.14
C GLN A 46 -25.04 16.92 -15.76
N GLY A 47 -24.41 18.09 -15.57
CA GLY A 47 -24.27 18.72 -14.26
C GLY A 47 -23.56 17.79 -13.28
N THR A 48 -24.07 17.68 -12.04
CA THR A 48 -23.50 16.82 -10.98
C THR A 48 -24.40 15.64 -10.58
N ALA A 49 -25.67 15.65 -10.99
CA ALA A 49 -26.64 14.62 -10.55
C ALA A 49 -26.22 13.21 -11.00
N TRP A 50 -25.59 13.09 -12.18
CA TRP A 50 -25.07 11.85 -12.74
C TRP A 50 -23.91 11.23 -11.95
N GLN A 51 -23.37 11.89 -10.93
CA GLN A 51 -22.33 11.31 -10.09
C GLN A 51 -22.95 10.45 -8.97
N ALA A 52 -24.21 10.70 -8.63
CA ALA A 52 -24.90 10.05 -7.53
C ALA A 52 -25.35 8.62 -7.86
N ALA A 53 -25.37 7.77 -6.84
CA ALA A 53 -25.78 6.37 -6.95
C ALA A 53 -27.24 6.19 -7.40
N ALA A 54 -28.12 7.14 -7.08
CA ALA A 54 -29.55 7.07 -7.40
C ALA A 54 -29.91 7.58 -8.81
N PHE A 55 -28.95 8.10 -9.57
CA PHE A 55 -29.23 8.61 -10.92
C PHE A 55 -29.58 7.47 -11.88
N ASN A 56 -30.55 7.73 -12.75
CA ASN A 56 -31.03 6.77 -13.74
C ASN A 56 -30.27 6.93 -15.06
N ASP A 57 -29.37 5.99 -15.34
CA ASP A 57 -28.59 5.89 -16.57
C ASP A 57 -29.15 4.85 -17.56
N ALA A 58 -30.41 4.42 -17.41
CA ALA A 58 -30.98 3.37 -18.24
C ALA A 58 -30.97 3.70 -19.75
N SER A 59 -31.07 4.98 -20.10
CA SER A 59 -31.01 5.46 -21.49
C SER A 59 -29.59 5.58 -22.05
N TRP A 60 -28.56 5.42 -21.22
CA TRP A 60 -27.17 5.48 -21.66
C TRP A 60 -26.82 4.20 -22.43
N ALA A 61 -26.00 4.37 -23.46
CA ALA A 61 -25.45 3.26 -24.21
C ALA A 61 -24.54 2.40 -23.32
N SER A 62 -24.21 1.20 -23.75
CA SER A 62 -23.41 0.26 -22.96
C SER A 62 -22.39 -0.45 -23.83
N GLY A 63 -21.17 -0.61 -23.33
CA GLY A 63 -20.07 -1.27 -24.06
C GLY A 63 -18.95 -1.72 -23.15
N ALA A 64 -18.17 -2.70 -23.59
CA ALA A 64 -16.99 -3.18 -22.87
C ALA A 64 -15.85 -2.15 -22.98
N ALA A 65 -15.11 -1.96 -21.89
CA ALA A 65 -13.81 -1.30 -21.95
C ALA A 65 -12.78 -2.18 -22.69
N GLU A 66 -11.75 -1.63 -23.32
CA GLU A 66 -11.41 -0.21 -23.44
C GLU A 66 -12.43 0.56 -24.30
N LEU A 67 -12.93 1.70 -23.81
CA LEU A 67 -13.87 2.56 -24.53
C LEU A 67 -13.13 3.78 -25.06
N GLY A 68 -13.29 4.10 -26.34
CA GLY A 68 -12.49 5.16 -26.93
C GLY A 68 -12.72 5.43 -28.41
N TYR A 69 -11.78 6.11 -29.05
CA TYR A 69 -11.60 6.17 -30.50
C TYR A 69 -10.15 6.54 -30.82
N GLY A 70 -9.68 6.18 -32.01
CA GLY A 70 -8.41 6.67 -32.57
C GLY A 70 -7.25 5.67 -32.51
N ASP A 71 -7.26 4.73 -31.56
CA ASP A 71 -6.15 3.81 -31.28
C ASP A 71 -6.31 2.46 -32.00
N GLY A 72 -7.55 2.05 -32.28
CA GLY A 72 -7.87 0.82 -33.02
C GLY A 72 -7.84 -0.45 -32.17
N ASP A 73 -7.64 -0.33 -30.86
CA ASP A 73 -7.75 -1.42 -29.87
C ASP A 73 -9.00 -1.32 -28.99
N GLU A 74 -9.89 -0.36 -29.27
CA GLU A 74 -11.08 -0.12 -28.46
C GLU A 74 -12.09 -1.25 -28.63
N ALA A 75 -12.50 -1.84 -27.49
CA ALA A 75 -13.59 -2.80 -27.48
C ALA A 75 -14.94 -2.13 -27.78
N THR A 76 -15.09 -0.85 -27.41
CA THR A 76 -16.24 -0.01 -27.75
C THR A 76 -15.80 1.34 -28.26
N VAL A 77 -16.17 1.66 -29.50
CA VAL A 77 -15.97 2.99 -30.06
C VAL A 77 -17.02 3.97 -29.53
N VAL A 78 -16.60 5.08 -28.94
CA VAL A 78 -17.49 6.19 -28.52
C VAL A 78 -17.51 7.31 -29.57
N GLY A 79 -18.62 8.05 -29.62
CA GLY A 79 -18.77 9.19 -30.51
C GLY A 79 -18.02 10.44 -30.02
N TYR A 80 -17.57 11.28 -30.95
CA TYR A 80 -16.95 12.58 -30.67
C TYR A 80 -17.79 13.76 -31.17
N GLY A 81 -19.01 13.51 -31.63
CA GLY A 81 -19.86 14.50 -32.28
C GLY A 81 -19.61 14.62 -33.79
N PRO A 82 -20.27 15.57 -34.47
CA PRO A 82 -20.30 15.62 -35.92
C PRO A 82 -19.06 16.26 -36.57
N ASN A 83 -18.15 16.86 -35.78
CA ASN A 83 -17.02 17.62 -36.30
C ASN A 83 -15.70 17.15 -35.66
N ALA A 84 -14.85 16.52 -36.46
CA ALA A 84 -13.54 16.03 -36.00
C ALA A 84 -12.55 17.15 -35.60
N ALA A 85 -12.77 18.39 -36.05
CA ALA A 85 -11.99 19.56 -35.62
C ALA A 85 -12.59 20.29 -34.41
N SER A 86 -13.76 19.84 -33.94
CA SER A 86 -14.47 20.42 -32.79
C SER A 86 -15.27 19.34 -32.07
N LYS A 87 -14.54 18.37 -31.51
CA LYS A 87 -15.09 17.21 -30.80
C LYS A 87 -15.73 17.63 -29.46
N TYR A 88 -16.63 16.79 -28.95
CA TYR A 88 -17.14 16.97 -27.60
C TYR A 88 -16.02 16.85 -26.57
N VAL A 89 -15.98 17.78 -25.62
CA VAL A 89 -14.92 17.82 -24.60
C VAL A 89 -15.04 16.65 -23.64
N THR A 90 -16.26 16.30 -23.22
CA THR A 90 -16.48 15.34 -22.15
C THR A 90 -17.25 14.11 -22.61
N THR A 91 -16.75 12.94 -22.21
CA THR A 91 -17.47 11.66 -22.28
C THR A 91 -17.69 11.13 -20.87
N TYR A 92 -18.91 10.68 -20.58
CA TYR A 92 -19.30 10.19 -19.26
C TYR A 92 -19.40 8.68 -19.23
N PHE A 93 -18.95 8.07 -18.15
CA PHE A 93 -19.01 6.63 -17.91
C PHE A 93 -19.58 6.33 -16.53
N ARG A 94 -20.40 5.29 -16.43
CA ARG A 94 -21.01 4.84 -15.17
C ARG A 94 -21.00 3.31 -15.06
N LYS A 95 -20.74 2.83 -13.85
CA LYS A 95 -20.78 1.40 -13.53
C LYS A 95 -21.32 1.17 -12.12
N SER A 96 -22.41 0.40 -12.06
CA SER A 96 -22.90 -0.19 -10.82
C SER A 96 -22.19 -1.52 -10.55
N PHE A 97 -21.82 -1.75 -9.30
CA PHE A 97 -21.25 -3.00 -8.81
C PHE A 97 -21.68 -3.25 -7.37
N SER A 98 -21.41 -4.43 -6.82
CA SER A 98 -21.81 -4.79 -5.46
C SER A 98 -20.64 -5.34 -4.67
N VAL A 99 -20.54 -4.95 -3.42
CA VAL A 99 -19.52 -5.41 -2.47
C VAL A 99 -20.22 -6.21 -1.38
N SER A 100 -19.96 -7.52 -1.27
CA SER A 100 -20.64 -8.38 -0.30
C SER A 100 -20.32 -8.01 1.14
N SER A 101 -19.06 -7.68 1.42
CA SER A 101 -18.58 -7.23 2.73
C SER A 101 -17.31 -6.41 2.56
N LEU A 102 -17.16 -5.38 3.39
CA LEU A 102 -15.91 -4.62 3.53
C LEU A 102 -14.99 -5.19 4.61
N ALA A 103 -15.42 -6.26 5.30
CA ALA A 103 -14.60 -6.95 6.28
C ALA A 103 -13.36 -7.54 5.58
N GLY A 104 -12.19 -7.32 6.18
CA GLY A 104 -10.91 -7.75 5.61
C GLY A 104 -10.34 -6.83 4.54
N PHE A 105 -11.06 -5.81 4.08
CA PHE A 105 -10.46 -4.80 3.20
C PHE A 105 -9.59 -3.86 4.02
N ASN A 106 -8.39 -3.58 3.54
CA ASN A 106 -7.50 -2.54 4.07
C ASN A 106 -7.78 -1.22 3.36
N TYR A 107 -7.70 -1.26 2.03
CA TYR A 107 -7.96 -0.16 1.11
C TYR A 107 -8.46 -0.73 -0.23
N VAL A 108 -8.85 0.15 -1.14
CA VAL A 108 -9.14 -0.21 -2.53
C VAL A 108 -8.22 0.58 -3.45
N LYS A 109 -7.49 -0.13 -4.30
CA LYS A 109 -6.66 0.49 -5.33
C LYS A 109 -7.49 0.71 -6.58
N LEU A 110 -7.57 1.97 -7.01
CA LEU A 110 -8.13 2.38 -8.29
C LEU A 110 -7.00 2.46 -9.30
N ARG A 111 -7.22 1.90 -10.50
CA ARG A 111 -6.32 2.08 -11.65
C ARG A 111 -7.16 2.51 -12.84
N ILE A 112 -6.77 3.61 -13.48
CA ILE A 112 -7.48 4.17 -14.65
C ILE A 112 -6.50 4.42 -15.80
N ARG A 113 -6.86 4.03 -17.02
CA ARG A 113 -6.30 4.58 -18.26
C ARG A 113 -7.24 5.65 -18.77
N ARG A 114 -6.67 6.78 -19.16
CA ARG A 114 -7.42 7.97 -19.55
C ARG A 114 -6.64 8.77 -20.56
N ASP A 115 -7.37 9.32 -21.52
CA ASP A 115 -6.87 10.33 -22.44
C ASP A 115 -7.95 11.39 -22.70
N ASP A 116 -7.78 12.68 -22.39
CA ASP A 116 -6.58 13.32 -21.83
C ASP A 116 -6.65 13.49 -20.30
N GLY A 117 -7.82 13.82 -19.74
CA GLY A 117 -8.02 14.09 -18.32
C GLY A 117 -9.19 13.31 -17.76
N ALA A 118 -9.19 12.98 -16.47
CA ALA A 118 -10.30 12.25 -15.87
C ALA A 118 -10.58 12.65 -14.42
N VAL A 119 -11.86 12.60 -14.05
CA VAL A 119 -12.33 12.68 -12.66
C VAL A 119 -13.20 11.48 -12.36
N VAL A 120 -12.90 10.82 -11.24
CA VAL A 120 -13.59 9.62 -10.77
C VAL A 120 -14.35 9.93 -9.49
N TYR A 121 -15.63 9.58 -9.50
CA TYR A 121 -16.55 9.67 -8.40
C TYR A 121 -16.96 8.27 -7.94
N LEU A 122 -16.99 8.07 -6.63
CA LEU A 122 -17.50 6.86 -6.02
C LEU A 122 -18.66 7.23 -5.09
N ASN A 123 -19.84 6.68 -5.37
CA ASN A 123 -21.06 6.99 -4.63
C ASN A 123 -21.33 8.50 -4.51
N GLY A 124 -21.04 9.28 -5.57
CA GLY A 124 -21.22 10.73 -5.62
C GLY A 124 -20.10 11.57 -5.00
N SER A 125 -19.07 10.96 -4.41
CA SER A 125 -17.90 11.68 -3.89
C SER A 125 -16.75 11.61 -4.88
N GLU A 126 -16.10 12.73 -5.17
CA GLU A 126 -14.85 12.73 -5.95
C GLU A 126 -13.75 12.00 -5.16
N VAL A 127 -13.18 10.96 -5.75
CA VAL A 127 -12.15 10.12 -5.11
C VAL A 127 -10.81 10.18 -5.82
N PHE A 128 -10.79 10.57 -7.10
CA PHE A 128 -9.56 10.70 -7.87
C PHE A 128 -9.71 11.70 -9.02
N ARG A 129 -8.66 12.46 -9.29
CA ARG A 129 -8.57 13.44 -10.37
C ARG A 129 -7.17 13.36 -10.98
N THR A 130 -7.09 13.19 -12.30
CA THR A 130 -5.83 13.13 -13.03
C THR A 130 -5.90 14.02 -14.27
N ASN A 131 -4.88 14.87 -14.46
CA ASN A 131 -4.75 15.81 -15.57
C ASN A 131 -5.97 16.74 -15.79
N MET A 132 -6.62 17.15 -14.69
CA MET A 132 -7.73 18.11 -14.70
C MET A 132 -7.39 19.30 -13.79
N PRO A 133 -7.82 20.53 -14.13
CA PRO A 133 -7.58 21.70 -13.30
C PRO A 133 -8.25 21.55 -11.92
N ALA A 134 -7.74 22.25 -10.91
CA ALA A 134 -8.40 22.30 -9.60
C ALA A 134 -9.71 23.10 -9.66
N GLY A 135 -10.62 22.82 -8.73
CA GLY A 135 -11.88 23.55 -8.58
C GLY A 135 -13.06 22.92 -9.32
N ALA A 136 -14.14 23.71 -9.44
CA ALA A 136 -15.39 23.27 -10.05
C ALA A 136 -15.21 23.02 -11.55
N LEU A 137 -15.70 21.88 -12.01
CA LEU A 137 -15.65 21.47 -13.41
C LEU A 137 -17.00 21.63 -14.09
N THR A 138 -16.95 21.79 -15.40
CA THR A 138 -18.11 21.78 -16.31
C THR A 138 -17.81 20.81 -17.44
N SER A 139 -18.84 20.42 -18.21
CA SER A 139 -18.69 19.60 -19.42
C SER A 139 -17.85 20.25 -20.53
N SER A 140 -17.42 21.51 -20.36
CA SER A 140 -16.55 22.24 -21.28
C SER A 140 -15.16 22.50 -20.70
N THR A 141 -14.87 22.07 -19.47
CA THR A 141 -13.55 22.24 -18.88
C THR A 141 -12.57 21.30 -19.58
N LEU A 142 -11.47 21.84 -20.11
CA LEU A 142 -10.43 21.05 -20.76
C LEU A 142 -9.50 20.40 -19.73
N ALA A 143 -8.85 19.30 -20.13
CA ALA A 143 -7.71 18.74 -19.42
C ALA A 143 -6.52 19.74 -19.39
N VAL A 144 -5.59 19.55 -18.45
CA VAL A 144 -4.48 20.51 -18.23
C VAL A 144 -3.45 20.48 -19.37
N SER A 145 -3.20 19.29 -19.92
CA SER A 145 -2.36 19.07 -21.10
C SER A 145 -2.88 17.88 -21.88
N ASP A 146 -2.35 17.66 -23.08
CA ASP A 146 -2.54 16.40 -23.79
C ASP A 146 -2.08 15.21 -22.91
N GLY A 147 -2.66 14.04 -23.14
CA GLY A 147 -2.31 12.80 -22.49
C GLY A 147 -0.81 12.50 -22.61
N THR A 148 -0.19 12.15 -21.49
CA THR A 148 1.13 11.50 -21.51
C THR A 148 0.96 10.07 -21.06
N SER A 149 1.53 9.11 -21.79
CA SER A 149 1.44 7.68 -21.47
C SER A 149 0.01 7.13 -21.55
N GLU A 150 -0.66 7.28 -22.70
CA GLU A 150 -2.05 6.83 -22.90
C GLU A 150 -2.25 5.33 -22.62
N THR A 151 -1.20 4.51 -22.73
CA THR A 151 -1.24 3.06 -22.42
C THR A 151 -1.02 2.72 -20.93
N ALA A 152 -0.62 3.69 -20.10
CA ALA A 152 -0.28 3.47 -18.70
C ALA A 152 -1.48 3.66 -17.76
N PHE A 153 -1.51 2.86 -16.69
CA PHE A 153 -2.47 3.07 -15.62
C PHE A 153 -1.99 4.14 -14.65
N PHE A 154 -2.86 5.11 -14.38
CA PHE A 154 -2.75 6.02 -13.25
C PHE A 154 -3.44 5.39 -12.03
N GLU A 155 -2.79 5.44 -10.87
CA GLU A 155 -3.23 4.70 -9.70
C GLU A 155 -3.53 5.60 -8.50
N ALA A 156 -4.51 5.19 -7.68
CA ALA A 156 -4.83 5.82 -6.41
C ALA A 156 -5.17 4.77 -5.35
N ILE A 157 -4.72 5.00 -4.11
CA ILE A 157 -5.12 4.22 -2.95
C ILE A 157 -6.28 4.93 -2.25
N LEU A 158 -7.44 4.29 -2.26
CA LEU A 158 -8.67 4.84 -1.70
C LEU A 158 -8.98 4.16 -0.35
N PRO A 159 -9.37 4.92 0.69
CA PRO A 159 -9.77 4.32 1.94
C PRO A 159 -11.06 3.52 1.72
N LYS A 160 -11.18 2.32 2.29
CA LYS A 160 -12.38 1.47 2.09
C LYS A 160 -13.71 2.14 2.46
N SER A 161 -13.68 3.21 3.26
CA SER A 161 -14.85 4.03 3.62
C SER A 161 -15.50 4.75 2.45
N VAL A 162 -14.85 4.82 1.28
CA VAL A 162 -15.51 5.31 0.05
C VAL A 162 -16.52 4.31 -0.53
N LEU A 163 -16.45 3.05 -0.09
CA LEU A 163 -17.38 1.99 -0.43
C LEU A 163 -18.41 1.75 0.68
N GLN A 164 -19.50 1.12 0.30
CA GLN A 164 -20.47 0.54 1.23
C GLN A 164 -20.68 -0.95 0.94
N ALA A 165 -21.10 -1.71 1.97
CA ALA A 165 -21.59 -3.07 1.72
C ALA A 165 -22.91 -2.98 0.91
N GLY A 166 -23.04 -3.84 -0.10
CA GLY A 166 -24.12 -3.79 -1.07
C GLY A 166 -23.76 -2.95 -2.31
N PRO A 167 -24.74 -2.23 -2.90
CA PRO A 167 -24.57 -1.56 -4.19
C PRO A 167 -23.67 -0.34 -4.09
N ASN A 168 -22.77 -0.19 -5.05
CA ASN A 168 -21.90 0.97 -5.23
C ASN A 168 -21.96 1.42 -6.68
N VAL A 169 -21.67 2.70 -6.93
CA VAL A 169 -21.56 3.27 -8.29
C VAL A 169 -20.23 3.97 -8.45
N VAL A 170 -19.51 3.64 -9.51
CA VAL A 170 -18.42 4.47 -10.05
C VAL A 170 -19.00 5.31 -11.18
N ALA A 171 -18.68 6.61 -11.17
CA ALA A 171 -19.00 7.55 -12.23
C ALA A 171 -17.70 8.25 -12.64
N VAL A 172 -17.44 8.37 -13.94
CA VAL A 172 -16.20 8.95 -14.48
C VAL A 172 -16.53 9.93 -15.59
N GLU A 173 -15.88 11.08 -15.59
CA GLU A 173 -15.87 12.00 -16.72
C GLU A 173 -14.45 12.06 -17.28
N VAL A 174 -14.32 11.79 -18.57
CA VAL A 174 -13.06 11.96 -19.32
C VAL A 174 -13.17 13.22 -20.16
N HIS A 175 -12.12 14.04 -20.13
CA HIS A 175 -12.07 15.35 -20.76
C HIS A 175 -10.91 15.42 -21.74
N GLN A 176 -11.17 16.00 -22.89
CA GLN A 176 -10.18 16.35 -23.90
C GLN A 176 -9.37 17.58 -23.48
N ALA A 177 -8.08 17.61 -23.82
CA ALA A 177 -7.19 18.76 -23.70
C ALA A 177 -7.40 19.74 -24.85
N THR A 178 -7.74 19.23 -26.03
CA THR A 178 -8.05 20.03 -27.21
C THR A 178 -9.29 19.52 -27.95
N LEU A 179 -10.00 20.41 -28.65
CA LEU A 179 -11.19 20.02 -29.42
C LEU A 179 -10.87 19.22 -30.70
N ALA A 180 -9.60 19.14 -31.07
CA ALA A 180 -9.13 18.45 -32.26
C ALA A 180 -8.27 17.23 -31.92
N SER A 181 -8.36 16.72 -30.68
CA SER A 181 -7.67 15.51 -30.24
C SER A 181 -7.90 14.37 -31.22
N SER A 182 -6.87 13.57 -31.49
CA SER A 182 -6.96 12.40 -32.37
C SER A 182 -7.85 11.31 -31.77
N ASP A 183 -7.80 11.18 -30.45
CA ASP A 183 -8.11 9.98 -29.69
C ASP A 183 -8.84 10.28 -28.36
N VAL A 184 -9.34 9.22 -27.75
CA VAL A 184 -9.83 9.18 -26.37
C VAL A 184 -9.78 7.73 -25.93
N SER A 185 -9.33 7.48 -24.70
CA SER A 185 -9.25 6.11 -24.18
C SER A 185 -9.68 6.06 -22.72
N PHE A 186 -10.47 5.05 -22.35
CA PHE A 186 -10.99 4.84 -21.00
C PHE A 186 -11.04 3.36 -20.63
N GLU A 187 -10.33 3.03 -19.55
CA GLU A 187 -10.40 1.77 -18.83
C GLU A 187 -10.26 2.04 -17.33
N LEU A 188 -10.99 1.31 -16.49
CA LEU A 188 -10.89 1.43 -15.04
C LEU A 188 -11.10 0.09 -14.35
N GLU A 189 -10.16 -0.24 -13.47
CA GLU A 189 -10.29 -1.36 -12.53
C GLU A 189 -10.23 -0.91 -11.07
N LEU A 190 -10.96 -1.66 -10.22
CA LEU A 190 -10.96 -1.50 -8.76
C LEU A 190 -10.51 -2.80 -8.11
N LEU A 191 -9.38 -2.73 -7.39
CA LEU A 191 -8.71 -3.88 -6.79
C LEU A 191 -8.74 -3.74 -5.26
N PRO A 192 -9.44 -4.62 -4.53
CA PRO A 192 -9.43 -4.58 -3.08
C PRO A 192 -8.12 -5.16 -2.54
N ASP A 193 -7.54 -4.53 -1.53
CA ASP A 193 -6.46 -5.13 -0.74
C ASP A 193 -7.06 -5.86 0.46
N THR A 194 -6.84 -7.17 0.50
CA THR A 194 -7.24 -8.06 1.60
C THR A 194 -6.04 -8.74 2.23
N THR A 195 -4.85 -8.14 2.09
CA THR A 195 -3.65 -8.71 2.71
C THR A 195 -3.88 -8.73 4.23
N PRO A 196 -3.77 -9.89 4.89
CA PRO A 196 -3.97 -9.93 6.33
C PRO A 196 -3.03 -8.94 7.00
N VAL A 197 -3.59 -7.91 7.64
CA VAL A 197 -2.78 -7.06 8.52
C VAL A 197 -2.35 -7.96 9.66
N LEU A 198 -1.05 -8.24 9.75
CA LEU A 198 -0.47 -8.98 10.84
C LEU A 198 -0.63 -8.15 12.12
N THR A 199 -1.80 -8.28 12.74
CA THR A 199 -2.02 -7.75 14.08
C THR A 199 -1.21 -8.63 15.01
N CYS A 200 -0.17 -8.06 15.63
CA CYS A 200 0.53 -8.77 16.68
C CYS A 200 -0.49 -9.12 17.78
N ALA A 201 -0.56 -10.40 18.14
CA ALA A 201 -1.30 -10.82 19.31
C ALA A 201 -0.86 -9.98 20.53
N PRO A 202 -1.77 -9.64 21.47
CA PRO A 202 -1.38 -8.95 22.69
C PRO A 202 -0.23 -9.69 23.35
N LEU A 203 0.86 -8.97 23.60
CA LEU A 203 2.07 -9.52 24.21
C LEU A 203 1.70 -10.22 25.52
N ALA A 204 2.07 -11.50 25.66
CA ALA A 204 2.08 -12.13 26.97
C ALA A 204 3.00 -11.31 27.90
N ALA A 205 2.65 -11.17 29.17
CA ALA A 205 3.24 -10.23 30.13
C ALA A 205 4.78 -10.28 30.28
N ASN A 206 5.43 -11.28 29.70
CA ASN A 206 6.87 -11.52 29.76
C ASN A 206 7.60 -11.24 28.44
N PHE A 207 6.94 -10.64 27.44
CA PHE A 207 7.52 -10.34 26.13
C PHE A 207 7.55 -8.82 25.89
N LEU A 208 8.70 -8.30 25.44
CA LEU A 208 8.90 -6.88 25.15
C LEU A 208 8.38 -6.48 23.75
N SER A 209 8.31 -7.41 22.80
CA SER A 209 7.79 -7.19 21.43
C SER A 209 7.54 -8.53 20.72
N ASN A 210 6.73 -8.52 19.65
CA ASN A 210 6.52 -9.64 18.73
C ASN A 210 6.96 -9.19 17.33
N PHE A 211 7.97 -9.84 16.75
CA PHE A 211 8.51 -9.50 15.44
C PHE A 211 8.05 -10.52 14.42
N THR A 212 7.62 -10.06 13.24
CA THR A 212 7.37 -10.93 12.09
C THR A 212 8.31 -10.50 10.96
N SER A 213 9.23 -11.39 10.60
CA SER A 213 10.14 -11.17 9.49
C SER A 213 9.38 -11.24 8.17
N VAL A 214 9.68 -10.33 7.25
CA VAL A 214 9.21 -10.38 5.86
C VAL A 214 10.34 -10.91 4.98
N GLU A 215 10.00 -11.64 3.92
CA GLU A 215 11.00 -12.18 2.98
C GLU A 215 11.89 -11.06 2.42
N PRO A 216 13.23 -11.18 2.48
CA PRO A 216 14.13 -10.08 2.11
C PRO A 216 14.16 -9.87 0.59
N SER A 217 14.01 -8.60 0.17
CA SER A 217 14.45 -8.15 -1.16
C SER A 217 15.97 -7.98 -1.21
N ALA A 218 16.58 -8.00 -2.40
CA ALA A 218 18.02 -7.77 -2.57
C ALA A 218 18.48 -6.44 -1.93
N GLN A 219 19.29 -6.51 -0.88
CA GLN A 219 19.82 -5.32 -0.19
C GLN A 219 21.17 -4.88 -0.79
N GLN A 220 21.39 -3.56 -0.87
CA GLN A 220 22.70 -3.00 -1.22
C GLN A 220 23.61 -3.01 0.00
N GLN A 221 24.84 -3.51 -0.14
CA GLN A 221 25.82 -3.60 0.96
C GLN A 221 26.49 -2.26 1.33
N GLN A 222 26.04 -1.14 0.74
CA GLN A 222 26.61 0.19 0.99
C GLN A 222 25.61 1.07 1.75
N LEU A 223 25.90 1.30 3.03
CA LEU A 223 25.26 2.36 3.80
C LEU A 223 25.86 3.71 3.37
N LYS A 224 25.11 4.52 2.62
CA LYS A 224 25.54 5.86 2.22
C LYS A 224 25.18 6.86 3.32
N ILE A 225 26.20 7.39 3.98
CA ILE A 225 26.06 8.41 5.01
C ILE A 225 26.43 9.78 4.43
N PRO A 226 25.53 10.79 4.44
CA PRO A 226 25.87 12.13 3.97
C PRO A 226 27.00 12.76 4.79
N SER A 227 27.97 13.41 4.14
CA SER A 227 29.07 14.12 4.80
C SER A 227 28.62 15.31 5.67
N THR A 228 27.37 15.73 5.52
CA THR A 228 26.74 16.80 6.31
C THR A 228 26.26 16.33 7.69
N HIS A 229 26.24 15.02 7.96
CA HIS A 229 25.74 14.46 9.20
C HIS A 229 26.88 13.89 10.04
N THR A 230 26.81 14.10 11.36
CA THR A 230 27.75 13.50 12.32
C THR A 230 27.06 12.37 13.05
N PHE A 231 27.74 11.23 13.17
CA PHE A 231 27.25 10.05 13.87
C PHE A 231 28.17 9.70 15.03
N GLN A 232 27.57 9.14 16.09
CA GLN A 232 28.31 8.60 17.20
C GLN A 232 28.28 7.07 17.12
N LEU A 233 29.46 6.44 17.17
CA LEU A 233 29.56 4.99 17.35
C LEU A 233 29.27 4.65 18.82
N LEU A 234 28.26 3.82 19.05
CA LEU A 234 27.91 3.34 20.40
C LEU A 234 28.45 1.94 20.67
N MET A 235 28.51 1.10 19.64
CA MET A 235 28.88 -0.30 19.75
C MET A 235 29.31 -0.82 18.38
N GLN A 236 30.28 -1.72 18.37
CA GLN A 236 30.76 -2.38 17.16
C GLN A 236 30.86 -3.90 17.39
N SER A 237 30.47 -4.68 16.37
CA SER A 237 30.63 -6.14 16.38
C SER A 237 32.09 -6.52 16.63
N GLY A 238 32.30 -7.56 17.46
CA GLY A 238 33.62 -8.02 17.88
C GLY A 238 34.20 -7.32 19.12
N GLU A 239 33.62 -6.20 19.59
CA GLU A 239 34.02 -5.60 20.86
C GLU A 239 33.63 -6.50 22.04
N ALA A 240 34.41 -6.48 23.13
CA ALA A 240 34.06 -7.22 24.34
C ALA A 240 32.80 -6.65 25.01
N TYR A 241 31.95 -7.54 25.54
CA TYR A 241 30.90 -7.14 26.49
C TYR A 241 31.50 -6.72 27.83
N SER A 242 30.71 -6.01 28.63
CA SER A 242 31.11 -5.58 29.97
C SER A 242 31.36 -6.78 30.90
N ASN A 243 30.60 -7.86 30.73
CA ASN A 243 30.90 -9.16 31.33
C ASN A 243 31.64 -10.04 30.30
N ALA A 244 32.90 -10.37 30.59
CA ALA A 244 33.73 -11.16 29.70
C ALA A 244 33.18 -12.57 29.45
N ALA A 245 32.38 -13.13 30.36
CA ALA A 245 31.77 -14.44 30.19
C ALA A 245 30.76 -14.49 29.02
N ASP A 246 30.20 -13.34 28.65
CA ASP A 246 29.23 -13.23 27.55
C ASP A 246 29.93 -13.09 26.18
N GLY A 247 31.26 -12.91 26.19
CA GLY A 247 32.09 -12.81 25.00
C GLY A 247 32.07 -11.43 24.36
N VAL A 248 31.71 -11.39 23.09
CA VAL A 248 31.79 -10.19 22.23
C VAL A 248 30.47 -9.87 21.56
N VAL A 249 30.30 -8.60 21.18
CA VAL A 249 29.19 -8.09 20.37
C VAL A 249 29.08 -8.89 19.07
N LYS A 250 27.87 -9.38 18.78
CA LYS A 250 27.62 -10.21 17.61
C LYS A 250 27.45 -9.38 16.34
N GLU A 251 27.44 -10.07 15.20
CA GLU A 251 27.28 -9.51 13.85
C GLU A 251 25.83 -9.66 13.35
N SER A 252 25.55 -9.18 12.14
CA SER A 252 24.21 -9.27 11.52
C SER A 252 23.11 -8.59 12.33
N ASN A 253 23.37 -7.35 12.75
CA ASN A 253 22.38 -6.55 13.45
C ASN A 253 21.31 -6.05 12.49
N ASP A 254 20.05 -6.15 12.88
CA ASP A 254 18.89 -5.79 12.06
C ASP A 254 18.01 -4.71 12.72
N PHE A 255 17.72 -4.86 14.02
CA PHE A 255 16.78 -4.03 14.76
C PHE A 255 17.43 -3.46 16.02
N THR A 256 17.13 -2.19 16.28
CA THR A 256 17.49 -1.53 17.54
C THR A 256 16.30 -0.80 18.14
N ALA A 257 16.15 -0.87 19.46
CA ALA A 257 15.10 -0.16 20.19
C ALA A 257 15.64 0.46 21.47
N TYR A 258 15.20 1.68 21.75
CA TYR A 258 15.44 2.34 23.03
C TYR A 258 14.34 2.00 24.02
N VAL A 259 14.72 1.45 25.18
CA VAL A 259 13.84 1.09 26.28
C VAL A 259 14.05 2.09 27.43
N PRO A 260 13.11 3.00 27.69
CA PRO A 260 13.30 4.05 28.67
C PRO A 260 13.27 3.49 30.11
N ILE A 261 14.17 3.97 30.96
CA ILE A 261 14.06 3.74 32.41
C ILE A 261 13.12 4.81 32.98
N ASN A 262 12.03 4.39 33.62
CA ASN A 262 11.02 5.28 34.21
C ASN A 262 10.48 6.34 33.23
N GLY A 263 10.31 5.97 31.96
CA GLY A 263 9.81 6.87 30.92
C GLY A 263 10.80 7.96 30.46
N SER A 264 12.06 7.89 30.89
CA SER A 264 13.09 8.85 30.49
C SER A 264 13.48 8.71 29.03
N SER A 265 13.60 9.84 28.32
CA SER A 265 14.14 9.89 26.95
C SER A 265 15.66 10.03 26.91
N THR A 266 16.33 10.10 28.07
CA THR A 266 17.78 10.34 28.19
C THR A 266 18.49 9.28 29.04
N ASN A 267 17.76 8.39 29.70
CA ASN A 267 18.31 7.29 30.49
C ASN A 267 17.53 6.01 30.22
N GLY A 268 18.19 4.99 29.68
CA GLY A 268 17.50 3.81 29.17
C GLY A 268 18.45 2.77 28.64
N TYR A 269 17.89 1.73 28.04
CA TYR A 269 18.66 0.68 27.39
C TYR A 269 18.52 0.75 25.88
N LEU A 270 19.56 0.43 25.12
CA LEU A 270 19.45 0.14 23.69
C LEU A 270 19.51 -1.36 23.50
N SER A 271 18.40 -1.96 23.07
CA SER A 271 18.36 -3.33 22.58
C SER A 271 18.89 -3.35 21.15
N VAL A 272 19.78 -4.29 20.86
CA VAL A 272 20.34 -4.55 19.53
C VAL A 272 20.14 -6.03 19.24
N ASN A 273 19.23 -6.35 18.33
CA ASN A 273 19.01 -7.72 17.87
C ASN A 273 20.11 -8.10 16.86
N HIS A 274 20.51 -9.37 16.91
CA HIS A 274 21.49 -9.93 15.99
C HIS A 274 21.03 -11.32 15.52
N GLU A 275 21.03 -11.52 14.20
CA GLU A 275 20.60 -12.77 13.54
C GLU A 275 21.82 -13.52 12.98
N GLY A 276 22.42 -14.35 13.83
CA GLY A 276 23.53 -15.21 13.42
C GLY A 276 23.04 -16.46 12.68
N SER A 277 23.94 -17.14 11.98
CA SER A 277 23.65 -18.41 11.26
C SER A 277 23.29 -19.60 12.18
N SER A 278 23.26 -19.39 13.50
CA SER A 278 22.88 -20.40 14.49
C SER A 278 22.23 -19.75 15.72
N ALA A 279 21.53 -20.56 16.52
CA ALA A 279 20.94 -20.12 17.78
C ALA A 279 21.97 -19.58 18.78
N ALA A 280 23.21 -20.09 18.76
CA ALA A 280 24.29 -19.60 19.62
C ALA A 280 24.91 -18.28 19.13
N ALA A 281 24.69 -17.93 17.85
CA ALA A 281 25.15 -16.69 17.23
C ALA A 281 24.04 -15.62 17.17
N SER A 282 22.79 -16.00 17.45
CA SER A 282 21.62 -15.12 17.47
C SER A 282 21.25 -14.69 18.88
N GLY A 283 20.60 -13.55 19.03
CA GLY A 283 20.19 -13.04 20.34
C GLY A 283 20.06 -11.53 20.38
N VAL A 284 20.07 -10.98 21.59
CA VAL A 284 19.94 -9.55 21.84
C VAL A 284 21.08 -9.08 22.72
N SER A 285 21.79 -8.05 22.25
CA SER A 285 22.72 -7.28 23.06
C SER A 285 22.01 -6.09 23.67
N MET A 286 22.24 -5.81 24.96
CA MET A 286 21.69 -4.64 25.63
C MET A 286 22.79 -3.61 25.91
N LEU A 287 22.58 -2.33 25.63
CA LEU A 287 23.46 -1.26 26.08
C LEU A 287 22.77 -0.45 27.16
N ASN A 288 23.46 -0.16 28.26
CA ASN A 288 23.00 0.84 29.22
C ASN A 288 23.41 2.24 28.74
N LEU A 289 22.44 3.09 28.40
CA LEU A 289 22.65 4.39 27.78
C LEU A 289 22.22 5.57 28.68
N GLN A 290 23.10 6.57 28.75
CA GLN A 290 22.83 7.86 29.41
C GLN A 290 23.21 9.02 28.49
N PHE A 291 22.28 9.91 28.17
CA PHE A 291 22.57 11.08 27.35
C PHE A 291 23.21 12.19 28.19
N ASN A 292 24.41 12.62 27.79
CA ASN A 292 25.10 13.74 28.42
C ASN A 292 24.65 15.06 27.78
N ALA A 293 23.85 15.83 28.51
CA ALA A 293 23.29 17.09 28.01
C ALA A 293 24.34 18.17 27.72
N THR A 294 25.55 18.07 28.28
CA THR A 294 26.65 19.03 28.06
C THR A 294 27.41 18.70 26.80
N THR A 295 27.86 17.46 26.63
CA THR A 295 28.62 17.04 25.45
C THR A 295 27.75 16.74 24.24
N LYS A 296 26.43 16.58 24.45
CA LYS A 296 25.44 16.13 23.45
C LYS A 296 25.75 14.73 22.89
N LEU A 297 26.41 13.89 23.70
CA LEU A 297 26.76 12.51 23.34
C LEU A 297 26.08 11.50 24.27
N TRP A 298 25.78 10.33 23.76
CA TRP A 298 25.36 9.18 24.55
C TRP A 298 26.56 8.52 25.23
N GLN A 299 26.40 8.17 26.50
CA GLN A 299 27.37 7.41 27.27
C GLN A 299 26.88 5.97 27.36
N VAL A 300 27.73 5.02 26.97
CA VAL A 300 27.48 3.59 27.13
C VAL A 300 28.08 3.16 28.46
N ALA A 301 27.24 3.02 29.48
CA ALA A 301 27.67 2.65 30.83
C ALA A 301 28.00 1.15 30.94
N ALA A 302 27.34 0.31 30.14
CA ALA A 302 27.60 -1.13 30.07
C ALA A 302 27.15 -1.71 28.71
N LYS A 303 27.81 -2.79 28.28
CA LYS A 303 27.49 -3.61 27.11
C LYS A 303 27.12 -5.01 27.60
N ASN A 304 25.89 -5.43 27.30
CA ASN A 304 25.22 -6.61 27.82
C ASN A 304 25.16 -6.67 29.37
N PRO A 305 24.56 -5.66 30.04
CA PRO A 305 24.39 -5.64 31.49
C PRO A 305 23.35 -6.63 32.00
#